data_AF-A4NWX5-F1
#
_entry.id   AF-A4NWX5-F1
#
_cell.length_a   1.000
_cell.length_b   1.000
_cell.length_c   1.000
_cell.angle_alpha   90.00
_cell.angle_beta   90.00
_cell.angle_gamma   90.00
#
_symmetry.space_group_name_H-M   'P 1'
#
loop_
_entity.id
_entity.type
_entity.pdbx_description
1 polymer ?
#
loop_
_entity_poly.entity_id
_entity_poly.type
_entity_poly.pdbx_seq_one_letter_code
_entity_poly.pdbx_strand_id
1 'polypeptide(L)'
;MLFFGALTFAALTSFISVIEVIISAIQDKIRISRGKVTFIVGVPMMLVSVILFGTTTGLPMLDVFDKFVNYFGIVAVAFASLIAIVANEKIGLLGNHLNETSSFKVGFFWRLCIVLTSGVLAFMLFSEGAKVFSEGYEGYPNWFVNTFGWGMSISLLVVAFFLSRLKWKSETKLTIDETKGE
;
A
#
# COMPACT_ATOMS: atom_id res chain seq x y z
N MET A 1 -12.55 -30.10 7.14
CA MET A 1 -13.46 -29.13 6.46
C MET A 1 -13.61 -27.82 7.23
N LEU A 2 -13.90 -27.82 8.54
CA LEU A 2 -14.04 -26.56 9.30
C LEU A 2 -12.79 -25.67 9.30
N PHE A 3 -11.60 -26.26 9.41
CA PHE A 3 -10.32 -25.55 9.34
C PHE A 3 -10.12 -24.81 8.00
N PHE A 4 -10.20 -25.54 6.89
CA PHE A 4 -10.07 -24.95 5.56
C PHE A 4 -11.21 -23.98 5.23
N GLY A 5 -12.44 -24.26 5.68
CA GLY A 5 -13.56 -23.33 5.55
C GLY A 5 -13.28 -22.00 6.25
N ALA A 6 -12.79 -22.03 7.50
CA ALA A 6 -12.43 -20.83 8.23
C ALA A 6 -11.29 -20.04 7.55
N LEU A 7 -10.26 -20.73 7.04
CA LEU A 7 -9.18 -20.10 6.27
C LEU A 7 -9.71 -19.43 5.00
N THR A 8 -10.62 -20.07 4.26
CA THR A 8 -11.23 -19.50 3.06
C THR A 8 -12.02 -18.24 3.38
N PHE A 9 -12.86 -18.26 4.42
CA PHE A 9 -13.61 -17.07 4.84
C PHE A 9 -12.69 -15.93 5.28
N ALA A 10 -11.65 -16.22 6.05
CA ALA A 10 -10.67 -15.23 6.48
C ALA A 10 -9.89 -14.63 5.30
N ALA A 11 -9.50 -15.45 4.32
CA ALA A 11 -8.82 -15.00 3.11
C ALA A 11 -9.73 -14.11 2.26
N LEU A 12 -11.00 -14.49 2.08
CA LEU A 12 -11.97 -13.72 1.29
C LEU A 12 -12.23 -12.33 1.88
N THR A 13 -12.44 -12.22 3.20
CA THR A 13 -12.70 -10.92 3.84
C THR A 13 -11.47 -10.00 3.79
N SER A 14 -10.27 -10.55 3.98
CA SER A 14 -9.01 -9.81 3.83
C SER A 14 -8.81 -9.33 2.38
N PHE A 15 -9.03 -10.22 1.41
CA PHE A 15 -8.91 -9.89 -0.01
C PHE A 15 -9.85 -8.76 -0.45
N ILE A 16 -11.11 -8.79 0.01
CA ILE A 16 -12.09 -7.74 -0.27
C ILE A 16 -11.60 -6.39 0.27
N SER A 17 -11.03 -6.35 1.48
CA SER A 17 -10.49 -5.12 2.08
C SER A 17 -9.39 -4.49 1.23
N VAL A 18 -8.44 -5.30 0.75
CA VAL A 18 -7.31 -4.80 -0.05
C VAL A 18 -7.76 -4.30 -1.44
N ILE A 19 -8.66 -5.02 -2.11
CA ILE A 19 -9.19 -4.58 -3.42
C ILE A 19 -10.03 -3.31 -3.31
N GLU A 20 -10.81 -3.15 -2.23
CA GLU A 20 -11.69 -1.99 -2.07
C GLU A 20 -10.90 -0.68 -2.02
N VAL A 21 -9.67 -0.69 -1.51
CA VAL A 21 -8.77 0.48 -1.54
C VAL A 21 -8.50 0.92 -2.99
N ILE A 22 -8.27 -0.02 -3.91
CA ILE A 22 -8.01 0.26 -5.32
C ILE A 22 -9.29 0.73 -6.02
N ILE A 23 -10.42 0.06 -5.75
CA ILE A 23 -11.73 0.43 -6.31
C ILE A 23 -12.10 1.86 -5.88
N SER A 24 -11.95 2.18 -4.60
CA SER A 24 -12.25 3.51 -4.05
C SER A 24 -11.33 4.57 -4.66
N ALA A 25 -10.03 4.31 -4.77
CA ALA A 25 -9.09 5.26 -5.38
C ALA A 25 -9.44 5.59 -6.85
N ILE A 26 -9.84 4.58 -7.63
CA ILE A 26 -10.25 4.78 -9.03
C ILE A 26 -11.63 5.45 -9.10
N GLN A 27 -12.55 5.06 -8.21
CA GLN A 27 -13.88 5.66 -8.11
C GLN A 27 -13.77 7.16 -7.81
N ASP A 28 -12.98 7.54 -6.82
CA ASP A 28 -12.79 8.93 -6.40
C ASP A 28 -12.16 9.77 -7.51
N LYS A 29 -11.24 9.17 -8.26
CA LYS A 29 -10.51 9.87 -9.32
C LYS A 29 -11.35 10.10 -10.58
N ILE A 30 -12.19 9.14 -10.97
CA ILE A 30 -12.95 9.17 -12.23
C ILE A 30 -14.44 9.52 -12.01
N ARG A 31 -14.94 9.43 -10.78
CA ARG A 31 -16.34 9.63 -10.36
C ARG A 31 -17.35 8.79 -11.16
N ILE A 32 -17.11 7.49 -11.24
CA ILE A 32 -18.01 6.51 -11.90
C ILE A 32 -18.78 5.71 -10.85
N SER A 33 -19.90 5.10 -11.22
CA SER A 33 -20.64 4.19 -10.33
C SER A 33 -19.80 2.99 -9.89
N ARG A 34 -19.92 2.61 -8.61
CA ARG A 34 -19.15 1.52 -7.98
C ARG A 34 -19.13 0.24 -8.81
N GLY A 35 -20.30 -0.25 -9.22
CA GLY A 35 -20.40 -1.48 -9.98
C GLY A 35 -19.54 -1.49 -11.25
N LYS A 36 -19.49 -0.37 -11.99
CA LYS A 36 -18.64 -0.27 -13.19
C LYS A 36 -17.15 -0.30 -12.82
N VAL A 37 -16.75 0.40 -11.76
CA VAL A 37 -15.35 0.42 -11.31
C VAL A 37 -14.91 -0.97 -10.84
N THR A 38 -15.75 -1.69 -10.10
CA THR A 38 -15.46 -3.07 -9.67
C THR A 38 -15.19 -4.00 -10.86
N PHE A 39 -16.00 -3.92 -11.94
CA PHE A 39 -15.73 -4.72 -13.15
C PHE A 39 -14.47 -4.27 -13.89
N ILE A 40 -14.24 -2.95 -14.00
CA ILE A 40 -13.05 -2.39 -14.68
C ILE A 40 -11.77 -2.79 -13.96
N VAL A 41 -11.77 -2.90 -12.63
CA VAL A 41 -10.60 -3.31 -11.84
C VAL A 41 -10.49 -4.84 -11.77
N GLY A 42 -11.60 -5.51 -11.47
CA GLY A 42 -11.63 -6.95 -11.20
C GLY A 42 -11.36 -7.82 -12.42
N VAL A 43 -11.90 -7.48 -13.60
CA VAL A 43 -11.73 -8.31 -14.80
C VAL A 43 -10.27 -8.33 -15.28
N PRO A 44 -9.58 -7.18 -15.45
CA PRO A 44 -8.15 -7.20 -15.79
C PRO A 44 -7.30 -7.90 -14.72
N MET A 45 -7.60 -7.68 -13.44
CA MET A 45 -6.88 -8.33 -12.34
C MET A 45 -7.03 -9.85 -12.38
N MET A 46 -8.25 -10.35 -12.63
CA MET A 46 -8.52 -11.77 -12.81
C MET A 46 -7.72 -12.35 -13.98
N LEU A 47 -7.74 -11.69 -15.14
CA LEU A 47 -7.01 -12.16 -16.33
C LEU A 47 -5.51 -12.21 -16.08
N VAL A 48 -4.93 -11.15 -15.52
CA VAL A 48 -3.50 -11.09 -15.19
C VAL A 48 -3.13 -12.16 -14.16
N SER A 49 -3.95 -12.35 -13.13
CA SER A 49 -3.74 -13.37 -12.10
C SER A 49 -3.72 -14.78 -12.69
N VAL A 50 -4.70 -15.13 -13.53
CA VAL A 50 -4.79 -16.45 -14.18
C VAL A 50 -3.59 -16.71 -15.09
N ILE A 51 -3.17 -15.70 -15.87
CA ILE A 51 -2.06 -15.84 -16.81
C ILE A 51 -0.71 -15.99 -16.07
N LEU A 52 -0.49 -15.22 -15.01
CA LEU A 52 0.78 -15.22 -14.29
C LEU A 52 0.89 -16.41 -13.33
N PHE A 53 -0.12 -16.61 -12.48
CA PHE A 53 -0.08 -17.59 -11.39
C PHE A 53 -0.65 -18.97 -11.77
N GLY A 54 -1.38 -19.08 -12.88
CA GLY A 54 -1.91 -20.35 -13.40
C GLY A 54 -0.89 -21.23 -14.13
N THR A 55 0.39 -20.83 -14.14
CA THR A 55 1.47 -21.55 -14.83
C THR A 55 2.28 -22.43 -13.88
N THR A 56 3.14 -23.29 -14.43
CA THR A 56 4.06 -24.14 -13.63
C THR A 56 5.05 -23.33 -12.78
N THR A 57 5.27 -22.06 -13.12
CA THR A 57 6.09 -21.10 -12.36
C THR A 57 5.28 -20.20 -11.43
N GLY A 58 4.00 -20.48 -11.22
CA GLY A 58 3.10 -19.61 -10.45
C GLY A 58 3.51 -19.43 -8.98
N LEU A 59 3.98 -20.48 -8.32
CA LEU A 59 4.42 -20.42 -6.91
C LEU A 59 5.68 -19.55 -6.74
N PRO A 60 6.79 -19.78 -7.47
CA PRO A 60 7.95 -18.88 -7.42
C PRO A 60 7.63 -17.42 -7.77
N MET A 61 6.70 -17.21 -8.72
CA MET A 61 6.29 -15.86 -9.09
C MET A 61 5.51 -15.18 -7.98
N LEU A 62 4.57 -15.89 -7.36
CA LEU A 62 3.80 -15.38 -6.22
C LEU A 62 4.68 -15.02 -5.04
N ASP A 63 5.66 -15.86 -4.74
CA ASP A 63 6.63 -15.64 -3.66
C ASP A 63 7.49 -14.38 -3.91
N VAL A 64 8.09 -14.25 -5.09
CA VAL A 64 8.83 -13.03 -5.45
C VAL A 64 7.92 -11.80 -5.41
N PHE A 65 6.69 -11.89 -5.93
CA PHE A 65 5.75 -10.78 -5.91
C PHE A 65 5.37 -10.38 -4.49
N ASP A 66 5.02 -11.35 -3.64
CA ASP A 66 4.62 -11.11 -2.26
C ASP A 66 5.75 -10.40 -1.50
N LYS A 67 6.97 -10.94 -1.57
CA LYS A 67 8.12 -10.35 -0.91
C LYS A 67 8.36 -8.91 -1.39
N PHE A 68 8.42 -8.72 -2.71
CA PHE A 68 8.77 -7.41 -3.26
C PHE A 68 7.68 -6.36 -3.05
N VAL A 69 6.39 -6.71 -3.20
CA VAL A 69 5.29 -5.79 -2.91
C VAL A 69 5.23 -5.46 -1.43
N ASN A 70 5.38 -6.43 -0.53
CA ASN A 70 5.24 -6.19 0.90
C ASN A 70 6.43 -5.41 1.47
N TYR A 71 7.67 -5.76 1.10
CA TYR A 71 8.88 -5.09 1.62
C TYR A 71 9.27 -3.84 0.84
N PHE A 72 9.28 -3.87 -0.49
CA PHE A 72 9.70 -2.71 -1.29
C PHE A 72 8.54 -1.81 -1.71
N GLY A 73 7.30 -2.31 -1.68
CA GLY A 73 6.10 -1.50 -1.90
C GLY A 73 5.57 -0.92 -0.59
N ILE A 74 4.91 -1.75 0.22
CA ILE A 74 4.16 -1.32 1.41
C ILE A 74 5.08 -0.67 2.44
N VAL A 75 6.18 -1.33 2.83
CA VAL A 75 7.11 -0.77 3.83
C VAL A 75 7.78 0.51 3.33
N ALA A 76 8.16 0.59 2.05
CA ALA A 76 8.74 1.80 1.48
C ALA A 76 7.76 2.99 1.47
N VAL A 77 6.51 2.77 1.06
CA VAL A 77 5.47 3.81 1.07
C VAL A 77 5.12 4.22 2.50
N ALA A 78 5.06 3.27 3.44
CA ALA A 78 4.85 3.56 4.85
C ALA A 78 6.00 4.42 5.42
N PHE A 79 7.25 4.09 5.10
CA PHE A 79 8.41 4.87 5.52
C PHE A 79 8.41 6.28 4.90
N ALA A 80 8.14 6.38 3.60
CA ALA A 80 8.06 7.67 2.89
C ALA A 80 6.94 8.56 3.44
N SER A 81 5.77 7.99 3.76
CA SER A 81 4.66 8.74 4.34
C SER A 81 4.99 9.21 5.77
N LEU A 82 5.66 8.40 6.59
CA LEU A 82 6.16 8.81 7.90
C LEU A 82 7.16 9.97 7.78
N ILE A 83 8.16 9.86 6.90
CA ILE A 83 9.11 10.97 6.67
C ILE A 83 8.38 12.24 6.26
N ALA A 84 7.41 12.15 5.34
CA ALA A 84 6.63 13.31 4.92
C ALA A 84 5.85 13.95 6.08
N ILE A 85 5.30 13.16 7.01
CA ILE A 85 4.62 13.67 8.21
C ILE A 85 5.60 14.35 9.16
N VAL A 86 6.77 13.73 9.40
CA VAL A 86 7.81 14.27 10.29
C VAL A 86 8.38 15.56 9.73
N ALA A 87 8.73 15.59 8.44
CA ALA A 87 9.34 16.74 7.77
C ALA A 87 8.41 17.96 7.70
N ASN A 88 7.09 17.76 7.63
CA ASN A 88 6.11 18.84 7.65
C ASN A 88 5.70 19.27 9.08
N GLU A 89 6.36 18.74 10.12
CA GLU A 89 6.04 18.97 11.54
C GLU A 89 4.56 18.72 11.92
N LYS A 90 3.81 18.01 11.08
CA LYS A 90 2.37 17.77 11.28
C LYS A 90 2.07 16.74 12.36
N ILE A 91 3.09 16.19 13.02
CA ILE A 91 2.95 15.26 14.14
C ILE A 91 2.06 15.87 15.24
N GLY A 92 2.26 17.14 15.59
CA GLY A 92 1.41 17.81 16.60
C GLY A 92 -0.05 17.91 16.16
N LEU A 93 -0.29 18.29 14.90
CA LEU A 93 -1.61 18.47 14.32
C LEU A 93 -2.37 17.12 14.23
N LEU A 94 -1.72 16.06 13.72
CA LEU A 94 -2.31 14.73 13.66
C LEU A 94 -2.61 14.17 15.06
N GLY A 95 -1.72 14.40 16.02
CA GLY A 95 -1.95 14.01 17.41
C GLY A 95 -3.16 14.70 18.03
N ASN A 96 -3.40 15.97 17.70
CA ASN A 96 -4.56 16.72 18.16
C ASN A 96 -5.86 16.19 17.54
N HIS A 97 -5.91 15.96 16.22
CA HIS A 97 -7.07 15.33 15.58
C HIS A 97 -7.36 13.94 16.14
N LEU A 98 -6.32 13.15 16.42
CA LEU A 98 -6.50 11.84 17.04
C LEU A 98 -7.08 11.96 18.45
N ASN A 99 -6.66 12.97 19.22
CA ASN A 99 -7.20 13.24 20.57
C ASN A 99 -8.63 13.82 20.54
N GLU A 100 -9.09 14.42 19.45
CA GLU A 100 -10.47 14.93 19.31
C GLU A 100 -11.50 13.80 19.23
N THR A 101 -11.17 12.71 18.54
CA THR A 101 -12.08 11.57 18.35
C THR A 101 -11.77 10.37 19.26
N SER A 102 -10.68 10.40 20.02
CA SER A 102 -10.24 9.29 20.86
C SER A 102 -10.73 9.41 22.30
N SER A 103 -11.20 8.29 22.87
CA SER A 103 -11.51 8.16 24.29
C SER A 103 -10.27 8.30 25.20
N PHE A 104 -9.06 8.15 24.63
CA PHE A 104 -7.78 8.23 25.36
C PHE A 104 -6.80 9.18 24.67
N LYS A 105 -6.09 10.00 25.47
CA LYS A 105 -5.06 10.92 24.97
C LYS A 105 -3.77 10.16 24.66
N VAL A 106 -3.30 10.24 23.42
CA VAL A 106 -2.19 9.41 22.92
C VAL A 106 -0.80 9.98 23.26
N GLY A 107 -0.75 11.29 23.57
CA GLY A 107 0.34 11.97 24.30
C GLY A 107 1.77 11.68 23.80
N PHE A 108 2.70 11.55 24.74
CA PHE A 108 4.12 11.28 24.48
C PHE A 108 4.37 9.90 23.85
N PHE A 109 3.60 8.88 24.28
CA PHE A 109 3.73 7.51 23.79
C PHE A 109 3.51 7.41 22.28
N TRP A 110 2.53 8.13 21.74
CA TRP A 110 2.28 8.15 20.31
C TRP A 110 3.45 8.72 19.49
N ARG A 111 4.05 9.81 19.97
CA ARG A 111 5.25 10.38 19.33
C ARG A 111 6.43 9.41 19.38
N LEU A 112 6.63 8.74 20.52
CA LEU A 112 7.67 7.73 20.68
C LEU A 112 7.44 6.56 19.70
N CYS A 113 6.21 6.06 19.59
CA CYS A 113 5.86 4.99 18.64
C CYS A 113 6.17 5.39 17.20
N ILE A 114 5.84 6.62 16.78
CA ILE A 114 6.15 7.10 15.42
C ILE A 114 7.66 7.07 15.14
N VAL A 115 8.46 7.58 16.06
CA VAL A 115 9.93 7.60 15.90
C VAL A 115 10.50 6.19 15.88
N LEU A 116 10.05 5.32 16.80
CA LEU A 116 10.48 3.92 16.86
C LEU A 116 10.08 3.16 15.59
N THR A 117 8.83 3.26 15.16
CA THR A 117 8.32 2.63 13.94
C THR A 117 9.08 3.12 12.72
N SER A 118 9.34 4.42 12.61
CA SER A 118 10.16 4.97 11.53
C SER A 118 11.57 4.38 11.51
N GLY A 119 12.21 4.19 12.67
CA GLY A 119 13.52 3.56 12.78
C GLY A 119 13.51 2.09 12.38
N VAL A 120 12.51 1.34 12.83
CA VAL A 120 12.33 -0.08 12.47
C VAL A 120 12.09 -0.25 10.98
N LEU A 121 11.22 0.57 10.37
CA LEU A 121 10.95 0.53 8.94
C LEU A 121 12.20 0.88 8.12
N ALA A 122 12.97 1.88 8.54
CA ALA A 122 14.25 2.20 7.90
C ALA A 122 15.18 0.99 7.95
N PHE A 123 15.39 0.41 9.13
CA PHE A 123 16.25 -0.75 9.31
C PHE A 123 15.81 -1.92 8.42
N MET A 124 14.53 -2.29 8.43
CA MET A 124 13.99 -3.38 7.62
C MET A 124 14.21 -3.15 6.12
N LEU A 125 13.98 -1.92 5.64
CA LEU A 125 14.10 -1.60 4.22
C LEU A 125 15.57 -1.64 3.75
N PHE A 126 16.49 -1.12 4.55
CA PHE A 126 17.92 -1.16 4.24
C PHE A 126 18.51 -2.56 4.38
N SER A 127 18.17 -3.30 5.45
CA SER A 127 18.69 -4.65 5.67
C SER A 127 18.20 -5.62 4.60
N GLU A 128 16.90 -5.59 4.30
CA GLU A 128 16.33 -6.49 3.29
C GLU A 128 16.76 -6.08 1.89
N GLY A 129 16.83 -4.77 1.60
CA GLY A 129 17.38 -4.25 0.36
C GLY A 129 18.82 -4.70 0.10
N ALA A 130 19.70 -4.56 1.09
CA ALA A 130 21.09 -4.98 0.99
C ALA A 130 21.22 -6.50 0.79
N LYS A 131 20.40 -7.29 1.50
CA LYS A 131 20.37 -8.74 1.39
C LYS A 131 19.95 -9.19 -0.01
N VAL A 132 18.81 -8.71 -0.50
CA VAL A 132 18.28 -9.08 -1.82
C VAL A 132 19.23 -8.65 -2.95
N PHE A 133 19.91 -7.52 -2.79
CA PHE A 133 20.87 -7.03 -3.78
C PHE A 133 22.19 -7.83 -3.78
N SER A 134 22.65 -8.29 -2.62
CA SER A 134 23.95 -8.97 -2.49
C SER A 134 23.85 -10.49 -2.68
N GLU A 135 22.80 -11.10 -2.14
CA GLU A 135 22.62 -12.57 -2.09
C GLU A 135 21.59 -13.08 -3.10
N GLY A 136 20.83 -12.19 -3.75
CA GLY A 136 19.65 -12.55 -4.53
C GLY A 136 18.46 -12.90 -3.63
N TYR A 137 17.47 -13.62 -4.18
CA TYR A 137 16.28 -14.05 -3.44
C TYR A 137 16.05 -15.55 -3.61
N GLU A 138 16.05 -16.28 -2.49
CA GLU A 138 15.76 -17.73 -2.37
C GLU A 138 16.48 -18.67 -3.37
N GLY A 139 17.65 -18.27 -3.88
CA GLY A 139 18.36 -19.04 -4.90
C GLY A 139 17.71 -19.03 -6.28
N TYR A 140 16.73 -18.17 -6.52
CA TYR A 140 16.13 -18.00 -7.83
C TYR A 140 17.11 -17.35 -8.82
N PRO A 141 16.97 -17.62 -10.13
CA PRO A 141 17.81 -16.99 -11.15
C PRO A 141 17.75 -15.46 -11.09
N ASN A 142 18.90 -14.79 -11.17
CA ASN A 142 18.98 -13.33 -11.11
C ASN A 142 18.11 -12.62 -12.16
N TRP A 143 17.96 -13.18 -13.36
CA TRP A 143 17.09 -12.61 -14.39
C TRP A 143 15.61 -12.61 -13.96
N PHE A 144 15.19 -13.64 -13.21
CA PHE A 144 13.82 -13.80 -12.73
C PHE A 144 13.54 -12.75 -11.65
N VAL A 145 14.42 -12.64 -10.64
CA VAL A 145 14.30 -11.66 -9.54
C VAL A 145 14.38 -10.23 -10.06
N ASN A 146 15.26 -9.92 -11.01
CA ASN A 146 15.36 -8.58 -11.58
C ASN A 146 14.12 -8.20 -12.40
N THR A 147 13.53 -9.13 -13.14
CA THR A 147 12.37 -8.81 -13.99
C THR A 147 11.09 -8.75 -13.15
N PHE A 148 10.84 -9.79 -12.36
CA PHE A 148 9.59 -9.98 -11.63
C PHE A 148 9.58 -9.35 -10.24
N GLY A 149 10.74 -9.18 -9.61
CA GLY A 149 10.89 -8.45 -8.35
C GLY A 149 11.14 -6.97 -8.60
N TRP A 150 12.36 -6.62 -9.02
CA TRP A 150 12.77 -5.22 -9.19
C TRP A 150 11.98 -4.49 -10.28
N GLY A 151 11.76 -5.13 -11.44
CA GLY A 151 10.97 -4.57 -12.53
C GLY A 151 9.54 -4.24 -12.10
N MET A 152 8.92 -5.13 -11.32
CA MET A 152 7.59 -4.90 -10.76
C MET A 152 7.59 -3.76 -9.73
N SER A 153 8.51 -3.74 -8.77
CA SER A 153 8.61 -2.65 -7.78
C SER A 153 8.82 -1.28 -8.42
N ILE A 154 9.70 -1.20 -9.43
CA ILE A 154 9.92 0.05 -10.18
C ILE A 154 8.66 0.43 -10.95
N SER A 155 7.97 -0.54 -11.56
CA SER A 155 6.72 -0.28 -12.29
C SER A 155 5.64 0.31 -11.37
N LEU A 156 5.55 -0.13 -10.11
CA LEU A 156 4.62 0.45 -9.13
C LEU A 156 4.92 1.92 -8.88
N LEU A 157 6.19 2.30 -8.71
CA LEU A 157 6.59 3.69 -8.53
C LEU A 157 6.28 4.55 -9.76
N VAL A 158 6.56 4.01 -10.96
CA VAL A 158 6.29 4.69 -12.22
C VAL A 158 4.78 4.91 -12.42
N VAL A 159 3.97 3.87 -12.20
CA VAL A 159 2.51 3.96 -12.29
C VAL A 159 1.96 4.94 -11.25
N ALA A 160 2.43 4.89 -10.00
CA ALA A 160 2.04 5.84 -8.96
C ALA A 160 2.36 7.28 -9.35
N PHE A 161 3.53 7.53 -9.93
CA PHE A 161 3.94 8.85 -10.41
C PHE A 161 3.02 9.36 -11.54
N PHE A 162 2.73 8.53 -12.55
CA PHE A 162 1.82 8.90 -13.63
C PHE A 162 0.38 9.12 -13.13
N LEU A 163 -0.10 8.26 -12.23
CA LEU A 163 -1.40 8.41 -11.60
C LEU A 163 -1.48 9.69 -10.78
N SER A 164 -0.43 10.07 -10.04
CA SER A 164 -0.38 11.34 -9.32
C SER A 164 -0.55 12.57 -10.24
N ARG A 165 -0.02 12.51 -11.47
CA ARG A 165 -0.07 13.61 -12.44
C ARG A 165 -1.40 13.73 -13.19
N LEU A 166 -2.18 12.66 -13.25
CA LEU A 166 -3.51 12.65 -13.86
C LEU A 166 -4.47 13.52 -13.03
N LYS A 167 -5.04 14.55 -13.67
CA LYS A 167 -5.96 15.48 -13.04
C LYS A 167 -7.17 14.75 -12.45
N TRP A 168 -7.52 15.12 -11.23
CA TRP A 168 -8.73 14.65 -10.57
C TRP A 168 -9.94 15.27 -11.26
N LYS A 169 -10.96 14.45 -11.54
CA LYS A 169 -12.20 14.94 -12.14
C LYS A 169 -12.99 15.67 -11.05
N SER A 170 -12.78 16.99 -10.95
CA SER A 170 -13.35 17.93 -9.99
C SER A 170 -12.73 17.85 -8.57
N GLU A 171 -11.77 18.74 -8.30
CA GLU A 171 -11.48 19.17 -6.93
C GLU A 171 -12.75 19.84 -6.38
N THR A 172 -13.50 19.15 -5.51
CA THR A 172 -14.41 19.87 -4.63
C THR A 172 -13.51 20.73 -3.77
N LYS A 173 -13.45 22.04 -4.04
CA LYS A 173 -12.74 22.99 -3.18
C LYS A 173 -13.30 22.81 -1.77
N LEU A 174 -12.45 22.39 -0.84
CA LEU A 174 -12.77 22.39 0.58
C LEU A 174 -12.91 23.86 0.99
N THR A 175 -14.11 24.40 0.90
CA THR A 175 -14.44 25.69 1.50
C THR A 175 -14.48 25.47 3.01
N ILE A 176 -13.39 25.81 3.69
CA ILE A 176 -13.39 25.91 5.14
C ILE A 176 -14.15 27.20 5.44
N ASP A 177 -15.40 27.09 5.91
CA ASP A 177 -16.13 28.24 6.44
C ASP A 177 -15.42 28.68 7.73
N GLU A 178 -14.54 29.68 7.64
CA GLU A 178 -13.88 30.34 8.78
C GLU A 178 -14.80 31.30 9.56
N THR A 179 -16.10 31.31 9.29
CA THR A 179 -17.05 32.17 10.04
C THR A 179 -17.88 31.37 11.03
N LYS A 180 -17.34 31.15 12.22
CA LYS A 180 -18.09 31.11 13.49
C LYS A 180 -17.12 31.21 14.67
N GLY A 181 -16.74 32.45 14.97
CA GLY A 181 -15.86 32.80 16.08
C GLY A 181 -15.78 34.31 16.29
N GLU A 182 -16.93 34.99 16.33
CA GLU A 182 -17.11 36.28 17.02
C GLU A 182 -18.33 36.16 17.94
#